data_AF-A0A378TZH3-F1
#
_entry.id   AF-A0A378TZH3-F1
#
_cell.length_a   1.000
_cell.length_b   1.000
_cell.length_c   1.000
_cell.angle_alpha   90.00
_cell.angle_beta   90.00
_cell.angle_gamma   90.00
#
_symmetry.space_group_name_H-M   'P 1'
#
loop_
_entity.id
_entity.type
_entity.pdbx_description
1 polymer ?
#
loop_
_entity_poly.entity_id
_entity_poly.type
_entity_poly.pdbx_seq_one_letter_code
_entity_poly.pdbx_strand_id
1 'polypeptide(L)'
;MKTVGEIKKYAESLPMLDGRALAGGLVRLKNGGVPFLGCVCFVQYNRKVGLLEARNILLAADVYSEREKSDIEAMLQAMLAEVNEKA
;
A
#
# COMPACT_ATOMS: atom_id res chain seq x y z
N MET A 1 -1.32 1.42 -16.19
CA MET A 1 -1.53 1.13 -14.76
C MET A 1 -1.59 -0.39 -14.59
N LYS A 2 -0.84 -0.98 -13.64
CA LYS A 2 -0.94 -2.42 -13.36
C LYS A 2 -2.28 -2.72 -12.67
N THR A 3 -2.93 -3.80 -13.06
CA THR A 3 -4.11 -4.35 -12.38
C THR A 3 -3.73 -4.96 -11.03
N VAL A 4 -4.70 -5.15 -10.15
CA VAL A 4 -4.50 -5.84 -8.84
C VAL A 4 -3.94 -7.26 -9.04
N GLY A 5 -4.43 -7.99 -10.05
CA GLY A 5 -3.95 -9.33 -10.36
C GLY A 5 -2.48 -9.37 -10.79
N GLU A 6 -2.04 -8.38 -11.58
CA GLU A 6 -0.63 -8.25 -11.97
C GLU A 6 0.27 -7.85 -10.80
N ILE A 7 -0.23 -6.99 -9.90
CA ILE A 7 0.51 -6.60 -8.69
C ILE A 7 0.70 -7.80 -7.76
N LYS A 8 -0.36 -8.58 -7.55
CA LYS A 8 -0.29 -9.82 -6.76
C LYS A 8 0.75 -10.79 -7.32
N LYS A 9 0.64 -11.14 -8.61
CA LYS A 9 1.59 -12.06 -9.27
C LYS A 9 3.03 -11.55 -9.15
N TYR A 10 3.23 -10.25 -9.33
CA TYR A 10 4.55 -9.64 -9.17
C TYR A 10 5.06 -9.75 -7.72
N ALA A 11 4.23 -9.45 -6.73
CA ALA A 11 4.60 -9.55 -5.31
C ALA A 11 4.99 -10.99 -4.91
N GLU A 12 4.24 -11.99 -5.40
CA GLU A 12 4.46 -13.42 -5.14
C GLU A 12 5.68 -13.98 -5.88
N SER A 13 6.07 -13.39 -7.01
CA SER A 13 7.26 -13.80 -7.77
C SER A 13 8.59 -13.38 -7.12
N LEU A 14 8.55 -12.47 -6.15
CA LEU A 14 9.72 -11.96 -5.46
C LEU A 14 9.96 -12.73 -4.16
N PRO A 15 11.21 -12.84 -3.70
CA PRO A 15 11.45 -13.24 -2.31
C PRO A 15 10.76 -12.25 -1.37
N MET A 16 10.47 -12.70 -0.14
CA MET A 16 9.96 -11.82 0.90
C MET A 16 10.98 -10.70 1.15
N LEU A 17 10.59 -9.45 0.88
CA LEU A 17 11.47 -8.30 0.98
C LEU A 17 11.50 -7.79 2.41
N ASP A 18 12.66 -7.31 2.84
CA ASP A 18 12.88 -6.64 4.12
C ASP A 18 13.07 -5.13 3.94
N GLY A 19 13.07 -4.39 5.06
CA GLY A 19 13.01 -2.93 5.15
C GLY A 19 13.39 -2.14 3.89
N ARG A 20 14.70 -2.06 3.58
CA ARG A 20 15.20 -1.24 2.46
C ARG A 20 14.81 -1.80 1.09
N ALA A 21 14.84 -3.11 0.91
CA ALA A 21 14.47 -3.75 -0.36
C ALA A 21 12.98 -3.53 -0.67
N LEU A 22 12.14 -3.63 0.35
CA LEU A 22 10.71 -3.35 0.28
C LEU A 22 10.46 -1.88 -0.08
N ALA A 23 11.09 -0.94 0.63
CA ALA A 23 10.98 0.49 0.33
C ALA A 23 11.39 0.82 -1.12
N GLY A 24 12.50 0.26 -1.60
CA GLY A 24 12.93 0.43 -2.99
C GLY A 24 11.94 -0.12 -4.01
N GLY A 25 11.31 -1.26 -3.71
CA GLY A 25 10.22 -1.82 -4.53
C GLY A 25 9.00 -0.90 -4.57
N LEU A 26 8.61 -0.36 -3.42
CA LEU A 26 7.46 0.54 -3.28
C LEU A 26 7.67 1.88 -3.97
N VAL A 27 8.87 2.47 -3.89
CA VAL A 27 9.21 3.70 -4.65
C VAL A 27 9.08 3.46 -6.16
N ARG A 28 9.56 2.31 -6.66
CA ARG A 28 9.41 1.96 -8.08
C ARG A 28 7.93 1.82 -8.49
N LEU A 29 7.11 1.19 -7.64
CA LEU A 29 5.67 1.04 -7.92
C LEU A 29 4.97 2.40 -7.91
N LYS A 30 5.20 3.23 -6.89
CA LYS A 30 4.64 4.59 -6.77
C LYS A 30 5.02 5.45 -7.97
N ASN A 31 6.31 5.50 -8.33
CA ASN A 31 6.79 6.28 -9.48
C ASN A 31 6.29 5.72 -10.82
N GLY A 32 5.97 4.42 -10.88
CA GLY A 32 5.31 3.77 -12.01
C GLY A 32 3.80 4.01 -12.10
N GLY A 33 3.25 4.88 -11.26
CA GLY A 33 1.82 5.23 -11.25
C GLY A 33 0.92 4.17 -10.60
N VAL A 34 1.47 3.31 -9.74
CA VAL A 34 0.65 2.38 -8.94
C VAL A 34 0.02 3.17 -7.78
N PRO A 35 -1.31 3.14 -7.63
CA PRO A 35 -1.99 3.86 -6.55
C PRO A 35 -1.69 3.24 -5.18
N PHE A 36 -1.94 4.00 -4.11
CA PHE A 36 -1.69 3.56 -2.73
C PHE A 36 -2.26 2.16 -2.42
N LEU A 37 -3.52 1.89 -2.79
CA LEU A 37 -4.13 0.57 -2.59
C LEU A 37 -3.43 -0.56 -3.35
N GLY A 38 -2.88 -0.26 -4.53
CA GLY A 38 -2.03 -1.19 -5.27
C GLY A 38 -0.71 -1.48 -4.54
N CYS A 39 -0.10 -0.46 -3.94
CA CYS A 39 1.09 -0.64 -3.10
C CYS A 39 0.77 -1.44 -1.82
N VAL A 40 -0.39 -1.22 -1.18
CA VAL A 40 -0.85 -2.04 -0.05
C VAL A 40 -1.00 -3.51 -0.45
N CYS A 41 -1.63 -3.75 -1.60
CA CYS A 41 -1.78 -5.10 -2.17
C CYS A 41 -0.41 -5.77 -2.37
N PHE A 42 0.57 -5.04 -2.91
CA PHE A 42 1.94 -5.54 -3.06
C PHE A 42 2.54 -5.97 -1.70
N VAL A 43 2.43 -5.13 -0.66
CA VAL A 43 2.95 -5.45 0.67
C VAL A 43 2.25 -6.69 1.26
N GLN A 44 0.93 -6.78 1.17
CA GLN A 44 0.17 -7.95 1.68
C GLN A 44 0.73 -9.26 1.12
N TYR A 45 0.88 -9.34 -0.20
CA TYR A 45 1.28 -10.59 -0.85
C TYR A 45 2.77 -10.87 -0.72
N ASN A 46 3.64 -9.86 -0.73
CA ASN A 46 5.07 -10.07 -0.54
C ASN A 46 5.42 -10.44 0.91
N ARG A 47 4.78 -9.79 1.90
CA ARG A 47 5.02 -10.01 3.33
C ARG A 47 4.11 -11.09 3.95
N LYS A 48 3.11 -11.58 3.20
CA LYS A 48 2.13 -12.58 3.66
C LYS A 48 1.41 -12.15 4.94
N VAL A 49 1.00 -10.89 4.99
CA VAL A 49 0.35 -10.25 6.15
C VAL A 49 -1.07 -9.79 5.84
N GLY A 50 -1.84 -9.51 6.89
CA GLY A 50 -3.20 -8.96 6.77
C GLY A 50 -3.23 -7.54 6.18
N LEU A 51 -4.42 -7.09 5.79
CA LEU A 51 -4.62 -5.77 5.16
C LEU A 51 -4.17 -4.61 6.03
N LEU A 52 -4.60 -4.61 7.30
CA LEU A 52 -4.25 -3.55 8.26
C LEU A 52 -2.73 -3.49 8.47
N GLU A 53 -2.10 -4.65 8.64
CA GLU A 53 -0.66 -4.74 8.83
C GLU A 53 0.11 -4.29 7.59
N ALA A 54 -0.30 -4.70 6.39
CA ALA A 54 0.30 -4.23 5.15
C ALA A 54 0.20 -2.72 4.96
N ARG A 55 -0.95 -2.12 5.31
CA ARG A 55 -1.13 -0.66 5.31
C ARG A 55 -0.14 0.01 6.24
N ASN A 56 -0.01 -0.49 7.47
CA ASN A 56 0.88 0.08 8.47
C ASN A 56 2.36 -0.05 8.06
N ILE A 57 2.76 -1.20 7.49
CA ILE A 57 4.10 -1.39 6.92
C ILE A 57 4.37 -0.37 5.81
N LEU A 58 3.40 -0.14 4.91
CA LEU A 58 3.54 0.82 3.82
C LEU A 58 3.68 2.26 4.32
N LEU A 59 2.87 2.66 5.31
CA LEU A 59 2.92 4.00 5.90
C LEU A 59 4.19 4.23 6.73
N ALA A 60 4.75 3.18 7.32
CA ALA A 60 6.04 3.21 8.01
C ALA A 60 7.25 3.22 7.05
N ALA A 61 7.05 2.79 5.79
CA ALA A 61 8.09 2.88 4.78
C ALA A 61 8.29 4.34 4.33
N ASP A 62 9.54 4.75 4.15
CA ASP A 62 9.92 6.08 3.67
C ASP A 62 9.66 6.23 2.16
N VAL A 63 8.38 6.17 1.78
CA VAL A 63 7.88 6.16 0.39
C VAL A 63 6.89 7.29 0.14
N TYR A 64 6.08 7.61 1.14
CA TYR A 64 5.11 8.69 1.12
C TYR A 64 5.56 9.79 2.07
N SER A 65 5.45 11.04 1.64
CA SER A 65 5.65 12.21 2.50
C SER A 65 4.56 12.29 3.57
N GLU A 66 4.84 13.01 4.66
CA GLU A 66 3.86 13.23 5.73
C GLU A 66 2.57 13.89 5.21
N ARG A 67 2.68 14.76 4.20
CA ARG A 67 1.51 15.34 3.52
C ARG A 67 0.68 14.26 2.82
N GLU A 68 1.31 13.41 2.00
CA GLU A 68 0.60 12.32 1.33
C GLU A 68 -0.05 11.36 2.31
N LYS A 69 0.62 11.03 3.43
CA LYS A 69 0.05 10.21 4.50
C LYS A 69 -1.18 10.86 5.13
N SER A 70 -1.11 12.17 5.40
CA SER A 70 -2.25 12.94 5.92
C SER A 70 -3.43 12.95 4.94
N ASP A 71 -3.16 13.12 3.63
CA ASP A 71 -4.21 13.09 2.60
C ASP A 71 -4.88 11.71 2.51
N ILE A 72 -4.08 10.64 2.60
CA ILE A 72 -4.58 9.25 2.63
C ILE A 72 -5.48 9.02 3.85
N GLU A 73 -5.05 9.47 5.03
CA GLU A 73 -5.84 9.32 6.26
C GLU A 73 -7.13 10.14 6.19
N ALA A 74 -7.08 11.38 5.69
CA ALA A 74 -8.28 12.20 5.52
C ALA A 74 -9.31 11.55 4.58
N MET A 75 -8.87 10.96 3.47
CA MET A 75 -9.75 10.21 2.57
C MET A 75 -10.37 8.99 3.28
N LEU A 76 -9.59 8.25 4.05
CA LEU A 76 -10.10 7.10 4.81
C LEU A 76 -11.17 7.55 5.83
N GLN A 77 -10.92 8.62 6.58
CA GLN A 77 -11.88 9.15 7.54
C GLN A 77 -13.18 9.62 6.89
N ALA A 78 -13.09 10.28 5.73
CA ALA A 78 -14.27 10.68 4.96
C ALA A 78 -15.10 9.46 4.51
N MET A 79 -14.45 8.42 3.98
CA MET A 79 -15.14 7.18 3.59
C MET A 79 -15.76 6.46 4.79
N LEU A 80 -15.08 6.43 5.94
CA LEU A 80 -15.60 5.81 7.16
C LEU A 80 -16.79 6.57 7.74
N ALA A 81 -16.76 7.91 7.69
CA ALA A 81 -17.91 8.73 8.10
C ALA A 81 -19.14 8.36 7.28
N GLU A 82 -19.03 8.25 5.95
CA GLU A 82 -20.16 7.86 5.09
C GLU A 82 -20.69 6.45 5.36
N VAL A 83 -19.81 5.50 5.70
CA VAL A 83 -20.21 4.12 6.01
C VAL A 83 -20.88 4.05 7.39
N ASN A 84 -20.34 4.74 8.39
CA ASN A 84 -20.86 4.73 9.75
C ASN A 84 -22.15 5.56 9.91
N GLU A 85 -22.34 6.61 9.12
CA GLU A 85 -23.59 7.37 9.08
C GLU A 85 -24.77 6.53 8.54
N LYS A 86 -24.48 5.41 7.87
CA LYS A 86 -25.47 4.51 7.27
C LYS A 86 -25.63 3.18 8.03
N ALA A 87 -25.01 3.05 9.20
CA ALA A 87 -25.00 1.83 10.03
C ALA A 87 -26.04 1.86 11.16
#